data_AF-A0A0J8A7M7-F1
#
_entry.id   AF-A0A0J8A7M7-F1
#
_cell.length_a   1.000
_cell.length_b   1.000
_cell.length_c   1.000
_cell.angle_alpha   90.00
_cell.angle_beta   90.00
_cell.angle_gamma   90.00
#
_symmetry.space_group_name_H-M   'P 1'
#
loop_
_entity.id
_entity.type
_entity.pdbx_description
1 polymer ?
#
loop_
_entity_poly.entity_id
_entity_poly.type
_entity_poly.pdbx_seq_one_letter_code
_entity_poly.pdbx_strand_id
1 'polypeptide(L)'
;MGWLFMRDKDGYATPRSYLDNQFTYAHADHRLTVLASSMVGSTYYAACERIEASGARAVFAVVCLTRQSTGARDGCTFGYKDSAPLRR
;
A
#
# COMPACT_ATOMS: atom_id res chain seq x y z
N MET A 1 -14.71 2.32 1.32
CA MET A 1 -13.32 1.93 1.65
C MET A 1 -13.33 0.69 2.51
N GLY A 2 -13.11 -0.47 1.89
CA GLY A 2 -13.11 -1.77 2.56
C GLY A 2 -11.70 -2.20 2.98
N TRP A 3 -11.61 -3.26 3.76
CA TRP A 3 -10.35 -3.93 4.03
C TRP A 3 -9.97 -4.81 2.85
N LEU A 4 -8.71 -4.76 2.42
CA LEU A 4 -8.13 -5.80 1.58
C LEU A 4 -7.39 -6.78 2.49
N PHE A 5 -7.83 -8.04 2.48
CA PHE A 5 -7.16 -9.13 3.20
C PHE A 5 -6.49 -10.09 2.23
N MET A 6 -5.42 -10.72 2.68
CA MET A 6 -4.59 -11.65 1.94
C MET A 6 -3.96 -12.68 2.88
N ARG A 7 -3.55 -13.81 2.29
CA ARG A 7 -3.01 -14.96 3.04
C ARG A 7 -1.80 -14.59 3.87
N ASP A 8 -0.84 -13.92 3.25
CA ASP A 8 0.34 -13.40 3.90
C ASP A 8 0.78 -12.08 3.23
N LYS A 9 1.98 -11.62 3.56
CA LYS A 9 2.58 -10.42 2.98
C LYS A 9 3.37 -10.74 1.71
N ASP A 10 2.97 -11.73 0.91
CA ASP A 10 3.66 -12.12 -0.33
C ASP A 10 5.18 -12.30 -0.16
N GLY A 11 5.59 -13.00 0.91
CA GLY A 11 7.00 -13.21 1.25
C GLY A 11 7.75 -12.01 1.86
N TYR A 12 7.15 -10.82 1.96
CA TYR A 12 7.78 -9.66 2.60
C TYR A 12 7.85 -9.81 4.13
N ALA A 13 9.03 -9.51 4.70
CA ALA A 13 9.29 -9.64 6.13
C ALA A 13 8.39 -8.74 7.00
N THR A 14 8.05 -7.54 6.53
CA THR A 14 7.28 -6.54 7.30
C THR A 14 6.08 -6.00 6.54
N PRO A 15 5.00 -5.56 7.22
CA PRO A 15 3.89 -4.85 6.56
C PRO A 15 4.36 -3.61 5.80
N ARG A 16 5.37 -2.90 6.33
CA ARG A 16 5.95 -1.73 5.69
C ARG A 16 6.57 -2.07 4.34
N SER A 17 7.46 -3.07 4.29
CA SER A 17 8.12 -3.47 3.05
C SER A 17 7.13 -4.00 2.01
N TYR A 18 6.08 -4.70 2.46
CA TYR A 18 4.98 -5.10 1.58
C TYR A 18 4.26 -3.89 0.99
N LEU A 19 3.87 -2.92 1.81
CA LEU A 19 3.16 -1.72 1.35
C LEU A 19 4.03 -0.81 0.47
N ASP A 20 5.33 -0.72 0.77
CA ASP A 20 6.29 -0.01 -0.08
C ASP A 20 6.31 -0.58 -1.50
N ASN A 21 6.31 -1.91 -1.62
CA ASN A 21 6.21 -2.59 -2.90
C ASN A 21 4.82 -2.41 -3.54
N GLN A 22 3.76 -2.60 -2.76
CA GLN A 22 2.38 -2.51 -3.23
C GLN A 22 2.02 -1.14 -3.82
N PHE A 23 2.65 -0.06 -3.32
CA PHE A 23 2.50 1.31 -3.82
C PHE A 23 3.66 1.78 -4.69
N THR A 24 4.54 0.86 -5.13
CA THR A 24 5.56 1.12 -6.13
C THR A 24 5.30 0.22 -7.34
N TYR A 25 4.65 0.77 -8.36
CA TYR A 25 4.26 0.01 -9.54
C TYR A 25 4.20 0.91 -10.78
N ALA A 26 4.24 0.27 -11.95
CA ALA A 26 4.00 0.90 -13.24
C ALA A 26 2.73 0.32 -13.88
N HIS A 27 1.91 1.20 -14.44
CA HIS A 27 0.77 0.89 -15.30
C HIS A 27 1.01 1.52 -16.68
N ALA A 28 0.18 1.21 -17.68
CA ALA A 28 0.30 1.80 -19.01
C ALA A 28 0.18 3.34 -19.01
N ASP A 29 -0.69 3.87 -18.15
CA ASP A 29 -1.05 5.28 -18.13
C ASP A 29 -0.33 6.09 -17.04
N HIS A 30 0.28 5.44 -16.05
CA HIS A 30 0.96 6.12 -14.95
C HIS A 30 1.95 5.20 -14.22
N ARG A 31 2.89 5.81 -13.51
CA ARG A 31 3.71 5.14 -12.49
C ARG A 31 3.46 5.73 -11.11
N LEU A 32 3.48 4.88 -10.10
CA LEU A 32 3.46 5.27 -8.70
C LEU A 32 4.76 4.80 -8.04
N THR A 33 5.39 5.67 -7.24
CA THR A 33 6.64 5.34 -6.54
C THR A 33 6.58 5.87 -5.12
N VAL A 34 6.90 5.03 -4.14
CA VAL A 34 7.08 5.47 -2.76
C VAL A 34 8.42 6.19 -2.64
N LEU A 35 8.39 7.47 -2.25
CA LEU A 35 9.58 8.28 -2.04
C LEU A 35 10.16 8.09 -0.64
N ALA A 36 9.27 8.01 0.35
CA ALA A 36 9.60 7.76 1.74
C ALA A 36 8.40 7.14 2.45
N SER A 37 8.66 6.28 3.43
CA SER A 37 7.62 5.65 4.24
C SER A 37 8.00 5.53 5.71
N SER A 38 7.00 5.30 6.55
CA SER A 38 7.18 4.99 7.96
C SER A 38 6.02 4.12 8.45
N MET A 39 6.27 3.35 9.50
CA MET A 39 5.28 2.52 10.17
C MET A 39 5.24 2.92 11.65
N VAL A 40 4.08 3.32 12.14
CA VAL A 40 3.85 3.67 13.55
C VAL A 40 2.72 2.80 14.08
N GLY A 41 3.06 1.82 14.91
CA GLY A 41 2.12 0.79 15.34
C GLY A 41 1.55 0.03 14.16
N SER A 42 0.23 0.06 13.99
CA SER A 42 -0.48 -0.56 12.87
C SER A 42 -0.70 0.38 11.68
N THR A 43 -0.22 1.63 11.74
CA THR A 43 -0.47 2.62 10.68
C THR A 43 0.78 2.86 9.84
N TYR A 44 0.62 2.74 8.53
CA TYR A 44 1.63 3.03 7.52
C TYR A 44 1.39 4.42 6.94
N TYR A 45 2.46 5.19 6.79
CA TYR A 45 2.49 6.51 6.17
C TYR A 45 3.50 6.50 5.04
N ALA A 46 3.16 7.03 3.88
CA ALA A 46 4.10 7.19 2.78
C ALA A 46 3.85 8.47 1.98
N ALA A 47 4.93 9.07 1.49
CA ALA A 47 4.88 10.05 0.42
C ALA A 47 5.06 9.32 -0.91
N CYS A 48 4.06 9.42 -1.79
CA CYS A 48 4.08 8.75 -3.09
C CYS A 48 4.10 9.79 -4.21
N GLU A 49 4.95 9.54 -5.19
CA GLU A 49 4.96 10.26 -6.46
C GLU A 49 4.14 9.48 -7.48
N ARG A 50 3.20 10.17 -8.13
CA ARG A 50 2.52 9.67 -9.33
C ARG A 50 2.93 10.51 -10.53
N ILE A 51 3.33 9.84 -11.60
CA ILE A 51 3.61 10.47 -12.89
C ILE A 51 2.72 9.81 -13.93
N GLU A 52 1.85 10.60 -14.55
CA GLU A 52 1.00 10.18 -15.66
C GLU A 52 1.82 10.09 -16.96
N ALA A 53 1.35 9.33 -17.94
CA ALA A 53 1.95 9.21 -19.27
C ALA A 53 2.06 10.56 -20.01
N SER A 54 1.18 11.52 -19.69
CA SER A 54 1.25 12.91 -20.18
C SER A 54 2.43 13.72 -19.62
N GLY A 55 3.14 13.18 -18.62
CA GLY A 55 4.19 13.87 -17.88
C GLY A 55 3.70 14.66 -16.66
N ALA A 56 2.39 14.71 -16.41
CA ALA A 56 1.84 15.34 -15.22
C ALA A 56 2.33 14.61 -13.94
N ARG A 57 2.81 15.38 -12.96
CA ARG A 57 3.38 14.87 -11.71
C ARG A 57 2.60 15.36 -10.50
N ALA A 58 2.31 14.45 -9.58
CA ALA A 58 1.73 14.77 -8.28
C ALA A 58 2.45 14.01 -7.16
N VAL A 59 2.61 14.65 -6.00
CA VAL A 59 3.08 14.00 -4.77
C VAL A 59 1.99 14.11 -3.73
N PHE A 60 1.63 12.99 -3.11
CA PHE A 60 0.59 12.93 -2.09
C PHE A 60 0.91 11.91 -1.01
N ALA A 61 0.22 12.02 0.12
CA ALA A 61 0.36 11.07 1.22
C ALA A 61 -0.57 9.86 1.02
N VAL A 62 -0.03 8.67 1.26
CA VAL A 62 -0.79 7.43 1.43
C VAL A 62 -0.76 7.06 2.90
N VAL A 63 -1.93 6.84 3.49
CA VAL A 63 -2.08 6.34 4.86
C VAL A 63 -2.83 5.03 4.81
N CYS A 64 -2.26 3.98 5.42
CA CYS A 64 -2.91 2.68 5.53
C CYS A 64 -3.01 2.25 6.98
N LEU A 65 -4.18 1.78 7.39
CA LEU A 65 -4.31 1.00 8.62
C LEU A 65 -4.11 -0.47 8.28
N THR A 66 -3.22 -1.14 9.00
CA THR A 66 -2.95 -2.57 8.84
C THR A 66 -3.57 -3.39 9.96
N ARG A 67 -3.84 -4.66 9.68
CA ARG A 67 -4.36 -5.62 10.64
C ARG A 67 -3.73 -6.98 10.40
N GLN A 68 -3.30 -7.62 11.48
CA GLN A 68 -2.99 -9.04 11.51
C GLN A 68 -4.16 -9.76 12.18
N SER A 69 -4.66 -10.83 11.56
CA SER A 69 -5.75 -11.65 12.06
C SER A 69 -5.25 -13.06 12.35
N THR A 70 -5.16 -13.41 13.62
CA THR A 70 -4.85 -14.78 14.05
C THR A 70 -6.11 -15.64 13.98
N GLY A 71 -6.06 -16.74 13.21
CA GLY A 71 -7.19 -17.68 13.10
C GLY A 71 -8.26 -17.35 12.06
N ALA A 72 -7.91 -16.58 11.01
CA ALA A 72 -8.81 -16.39 9.86
C ALA A 72 -9.09 -17.74 9.17
N ARG A 73 -10.37 -18.14 9.09
CA ARG A 73 -10.77 -19.47 8.55
C ARG A 73 -10.44 -19.65 7.07
N ASP A 74 -10.37 -18.55 6.32
CA ASP A 74 -10.00 -18.48 4.91
C ASP A 74 -8.46 -18.41 4.69
N GLY A 75 -7.69 -18.36 5.80
CA GLY A 75 -6.25 -18.22 5.78
C GLY A 75 -5.76 -16.80 5.51
N CYS A 76 -6.64 -15.81 5.37
CA CYS A 76 -6.28 -14.42 5.08
C CYS A 76 -5.83 -13.69 6.35
N THR A 77 -4.56 -13.84 6.72
CA THR A 77 -4.04 -13.37 8.02
C THR A 77 -3.57 -11.92 8.03
N PHE A 78 -3.33 -11.31 6.87
CA PHE A 78 -2.91 -9.91 6.78
C PHE A 78 -3.92 -9.09 6.01
N GLY A 79 -4.21 -7.88 6.48
CA GLY A 79 -4.98 -6.94 5.70
C GLY A 79 -4.56 -5.49 5.90
N TYR A 80 -4.90 -4.66 4.93
CA TYR A 80 -4.74 -3.22 5.02
C TYR A 80 -5.95 -2.50 4.44
N LYS A 81 -6.14 -1.25 4.87
CA LYS A 81 -7.11 -0.33 4.33
C LYS A 81 -6.43 1.01 4.12
N ASP A 82 -6.37 1.47 2.88
CA ASP A 82 -5.85 2.78 2.52
C ASP A 82 -6.96 3.84 2.40
N SER A 83 -6.60 5.10 2.60
CA SER A 83 -7.47 6.26 2.39
C SER A 83 -7.07 7.13 1.20
N ALA A 84 -6.11 6.66 0.40
CA ALA A 84 -5.54 7.47 -0.66
C ALA A 84 -6.46 7.51 -1.89
N PRO A 85 -6.41 8.59 -2.71
CA PRO A 85 -7.17 8.69 -3.96
C PRO A 85 -6.55 7.82 -5.07
N LEU A 86 -6.23 6.55 -4.76
CA LEU A 86 -5.64 5.62 -5.68
C LEU A 86 -6.75 5.02 -6.56
N ARG A 87 -7.00 5.67 -7.70
CA ARG A 87 -7.65 4.99 -8.83
C ARG A 87 -6.61 4.03 -9.39
N ARG A 88 -6.70 2.77 -8.95
CA ARG A 88 -5.95 1.64 -9.52
C ARG A 88 -6.59 1.21 -10.82
#